data_AF-A0A0H1R679-F1
#
_entry.id   AF-A0A0H1R679-F1
#
_cell.length_a   1.000
_cell.length_b   1.000
_cell.length_c   1.000
_cell.angle_alpha   90.00
_cell.angle_beta   90.00
_cell.angle_gamma   90.00
#
_symmetry.space_group_name_H-M   'P 1'
#
loop_
_entity.id
_entity.type
_entity.pdbx_description
1 polymer ?
#
loop_
_entity_poly.entity_id
_entity_poly.type
_entity_poly.pdbx_seq_one_letter_code
_entity_poly.pdbx_strand_id
1 'polypeptide(L)'
;MINLDRASELTEIRKHLGFTQPAMAHLLELNTRKYQAFEWGECEIPNLYILAAERIALAYAVMDKAPMKVPSALREEALILARLTEALSPAVQH
;
A
#
# COMPACT_ATOMS: atom_id res chain seq x y z
N MET A 1 5.69 -23.91 -6.28
CA MET A 1 4.86 -23.53 -5.12
C MET A 1 4.35 -22.13 -5.40
N ILE A 2 3.05 -21.96 -5.57
CA ILE A 2 2.45 -20.63 -5.76
C ILE A 2 2.75 -19.82 -4.49
N ASN A 3 3.14 -18.57 -4.70
CA ASN A 3 3.68 -17.66 -3.69
C ASN A 3 2.56 -17.13 -2.78
N LEU A 4 1.96 -18.03 -1.98
CA LEU A 4 0.86 -17.72 -1.04
C LEU A 4 1.18 -16.56 -0.10
N ASP A 5 2.47 -16.34 0.16
CA ASP A 5 3.00 -15.22 0.95
C ASP A 5 2.68 -13.86 0.29
N ARG A 6 2.96 -13.71 -1.00
CA ARG A 6 2.70 -12.45 -1.73
C ARG A 6 1.22 -12.13 -1.91
N ALA A 7 0.38 -13.14 -2.10
CA ALA A 7 -1.07 -12.93 -2.20
C ALA A 7 -1.64 -12.44 -0.86
N SER A 8 -1.13 -12.98 0.24
CA SER A 8 -1.47 -12.56 1.60
C SER A 8 -0.99 -11.14 1.86
N GLU A 9 0.26 -10.83 1.52
CA GLU A 9 0.86 -9.50 1.64
C GLU A 9 0.06 -8.43 0.88
N LEU A 10 -0.25 -8.67 -0.40
CA LEU A 10 -1.05 -7.75 -1.20
C LEU A 10 -2.45 -7.54 -0.60
N THR A 11 -3.08 -8.62 -0.13
CA THR A 11 -4.39 -8.58 0.52
C THR A 11 -4.35 -7.78 1.83
N GLU A 12 -3.30 -7.97 2.63
CA GLU A 12 -3.11 -7.25 3.89
C GLU A 12 -2.92 -5.76 3.66
N ILE A 13 -2.06 -5.36 2.71
CA ILE A 13 -1.86 -3.96 2.33
C ILE A 13 -3.20 -3.33 1.93
N ARG A 14 -3.95 -3.98 1.02
CA ARG A 14 -5.24 -3.44 0.56
C ARG A 14 -6.23 -3.27 1.71
N LYS A 15 -6.35 -4.26 2.59
CA LYS A 15 -7.28 -4.22 3.72
C LYS A 15 -6.91 -3.13 4.73
N HIS A 16 -5.62 -2.94 5.00
CA HIS A 16 -5.12 -1.88 5.87
C HIS A 16 -5.47 -0.48 5.36
N LEU A 17 -5.48 -0.29 4.03
CA LEU A 17 -5.89 0.95 3.40
C LEU A 17 -7.43 1.11 3.28
N GLY A 18 -8.19 0.06 3.62
CA GLY A 18 -9.65 0.08 3.49
C GLY A 18 -10.15 0.05 2.05
N PHE A 19 -9.32 -0.36 1.09
CA PHE A 19 -9.70 -0.38 -0.32
C PHE A 19 -10.44 -1.66 -0.73
N THR A 20 -11.38 -1.48 -1.67
CA THR A 20 -11.99 -2.59 -2.41
C THR A 20 -10.99 -3.13 -3.44
N GLN A 21 -11.18 -4.37 -3.91
CA GLN A 21 -10.33 -4.95 -4.95
C GLN A 21 -10.30 -4.08 -6.24
N PRO A 22 -11.43 -3.54 -6.76
CA PRO A 22 -11.40 -2.63 -7.90
C PRO A 22 -10.63 -1.33 -7.65
N ALA A 23 -10.74 -0.75 -6.45
CA ALA A 23 -10.03 0.48 -6.11
C ALA A 23 -8.51 0.27 -6.10
N MET A 24 -8.04 -0.82 -5.47
CA MET A 24 -6.62 -1.15 -5.47
C MET A 24 -6.10 -1.52 -6.86
N ALA A 25 -6.91 -2.24 -7.65
CA ALA A 25 -6.57 -2.55 -9.04
C ALA A 25 -6.35 -1.26 -9.86
N HIS A 26 -7.22 -0.27 -9.69
CA HIS A 26 -7.08 1.03 -10.35
C HIS A 26 -5.78 1.74 -9.95
N LEU A 27 -5.43 1.78 -8.66
CA LEU A 27 -4.18 2.38 -8.17
C LEU A 27 -2.92 1.68 -8.69
N LEU A 28 -3.01 0.37 -8.96
CA LEU A 28 -1.93 -0.43 -9.52
C LEU A 28 -1.93 -0.48 -11.06
N GLU A 29 -2.81 0.30 -11.72
CA GLU A 29 -2.98 0.30 -13.17
C GLU A 29 -3.27 -1.09 -13.76
N LEU A 30 -4.04 -1.88 -13.00
CA LEU A 30 -4.49 -3.21 -13.36
C LEU A 30 -6.00 -3.20 -13.62
N ASN A 31 -6.44 -4.11 -14.50
CA ASN A 31 -7.86 -4.46 -14.50
C ASN A 31 -8.20 -5.29 -13.25
N THR A 32 -9.45 -5.18 -12.79
CA THR A 32 -9.93 -5.87 -11.58
C THR A 32 -9.72 -7.37 -11.61
N ARG A 33 -9.93 -8.02 -12.78
CA ARG A 33 -9.78 -9.47 -12.91
C ARG A 33 -8.35 -9.93 -12.66
N LYS A 34 -7.37 -9.20 -13.17
CA LYS A 34 -5.94 -9.50 -12.95
C LYS A 34 -5.54 -9.31 -11.49
N TYR A 35 -6.04 -8.25 -10.85
CA TYR A 35 -5.83 -8.04 -9.42
C TYR A 35 -6.47 -9.16 -8.56
N GLN A 36 -7.68 -9.62 -8.92
CA GLN A 36 -8.34 -10.74 -8.24
C GLN A 36 -7.55 -12.04 -8.38
N ALA A 37 -7.04 -12.34 -9.57
CA ALA A 37 -6.18 -13.50 -9.79
C ALA A 37 -4.91 -13.46 -8.93
N PHE A 38 -4.34 -12.26 -8.69
CA PHE A 38 -3.24 -12.09 -7.74
C PHE A 38 -3.66 -12.44 -6.31
N GLU A 39 -4.73 -11.85 -5.78
CA GLU A 39 -5.18 -12.11 -4.40
C GLU A 39 -5.64 -13.55 -4.16
N TRP A 40 -6.19 -14.21 -5.18
CA TRP A 40 -6.61 -15.61 -5.09
C TRP A 40 -5.47 -16.61 -5.31
N GLY A 41 -4.26 -16.13 -5.62
CA GLY A 41 -3.13 -17.00 -5.93
C GLY A 41 -3.30 -17.80 -7.22
N GLU A 42 -4.15 -17.34 -8.14
CA GLU A 42 -4.36 -17.99 -9.45
C GLU A 42 -3.19 -17.74 -10.40
N CYS A 43 -2.41 -16.70 -10.17
CA CYS A 43 -1.19 -16.42 -10.90
C CYS A 43 -0.09 -15.81 -10.01
N GLU A 44 1.15 -15.86 -10.51
CA GLU A 44 2.28 -15.25 -9.82
C GLU A 44 2.14 -13.72 -9.82
N ILE A 45 2.46 -13.10 -8.68
CA ILE A 45 2.52 -11.66 -8.52
C ILE A 45 3.96 -11.19 -8.79
N PRO A 46 4.22 -10.44 -9.88
CA PRO A 46 5.51 -9.81 -10.10
C PRO A 46 5.86 -8.86 -8.96
N ASN A 47 7.13 -8.86 -8.53
CA ASN A 47 7.60 -8.07 -7.39
C ASN A 47 7.27 -6.57 -7.50
N LEU A 48 7.23 -6.05 -8.73
CA LEU A 48 6.84 -4.67 -9.02
C LEU A 48 5.49 -4.27 -8.41
N TYR A 49 4.50 -5.17 -8.42
CA TYR A 49 3.16 -4.84 -7.90
C TYR A 49 3.09 -4.85 -6.38
N ILE A 50 3.91 -5.67 -5.72
CA ILE A 50 4.06 -5.63 -4.26
C ILE A 50 4.69 -4.29 -3.87
N LEU A 51 5.83 -3.95 -4.48
CA LEU A 51 6.51 -2.67 -4.24
C LEU A 51 5.59 -1.47 -4.51
N ALA A 52 4.81 -1.51 -5.60
CA ALA A 52 3.86 -0.45 -5.90
C ALA A 52 2.76 -0.34 -4.83
N ALA A 53 2.23 -1.47 -4.34
CA ALA A 53 1.24 -1.50 -3.27
C ALA A 53 1.79 -0.92 -1.95
N GLU A 54 3.02 -1.26 -1.59
CA GLU A 54 3.70 -0.68 -0.41
C GLU A 54 3.88 0.83 -0.54
N ARG A 55 4.30 1.31 -1.72
CA ARG A 55 4.48 2.76 -1.98
C ARG A 55 3.16 3.52 -1.91
N ILE A 56 2.09 2.95 -2.45
CA ILE A 56 0.72 3.48 -2.30
C ILE A 56 0.37 3.54 -0.81
N ALA A 57 0.63 2.47 -0.05
CA ALA A 57 0.29 2.43 1.37
C ALA A 57 1.00 3.52 2.18
N LEU A 58 2.31 3.70 1.95
CA LEU A 58 3.11 4.75 2.57
C LEU A 58 2.58 6.15 2.22
N ALA A 59 2.30 6.41 0.94
CA ALA A 59 1.80 7.70 0.48
C ALA A 59 0.47 8.06 1.15
N TYR A 60 -0.49 7.15 1.14
CA TYR A 60 -1.80 7.36 1.79
C TYR A 60 -1.67 7.53 3.31
N ALA A 61 -0.81 6.77 3.97
CA ALA A 61 -0.61 6.88 5.41
C ALA A 61 -0.03 8.24 5.83
N VAL A 62 0.88 8.81 5.02
CA VAL A 62 1.42 10.16 5.24
C VAL A 62 0.35 11.21 4.94
N MET A 63 -0.36 11.10 3.82
CA MET A 63 -1.41 12.06 3.43
C MET A 63 -2.56 12.11 4.45
N ASP A 64 -2.97 10.96 4.97
CA ASP A 64 -4.02 10.85 6.00
C ASP A 64 -3.54 11.23 7.41
N LYS A 65 -2.25 11.57 7.58
CA LYS A 65 -1.61 11.76 8.89
C LYS A 65 -1.80 10.57 9.83
N ALA A 66 -1.82 9.37 9.27
CA ALA A 66 -2.10 8.13 9.96
C ALA A 66 -1.03 7.06 9.64
N PRO A 67 0.25 7.28 10.02
CA PRO A 67 1.37 6.38 9.69
C PRO A 67 1.19 4.96 10.22
N MET A 68 0.30 4.76 11.20
CA MET A 68 0.02 3.43 11.76
C MET A 68 -1.01 2.62 10.95
N LYS A 69 -1.63 3.21 9.92
CA LYS A 69 -2.56 2.48 9.03
C LYS A 69 -1.85 1.47 8.13
N VAL A 70 -0.54 1.58 7.90
CA VAL A 70 0.20 0.61 7.09
C VAL A 70 0.44 -0.71 7.84
N PRO A 71 0.69 -1.82 7.12
CA PRO A 71 1.17 -3.08 7.72
C PRO A 71 2.41 -2.87 8.60
N SER A 72 2.60 -3.74 9.60
CA SER A 72 3.69 -3.62 10.59
C SER A 72 5.08 -3.44 9.97
N ALA A 73 5.37 -4.15 8.88
CA ALA A 73 6.63 -4.08 8.15
C ALA A 73 6.97 -2.68 7.61
N LEU A 74 5.97 -1.83 7.35
CA LEU A 74 6.14 -0.51 6.75
C LEU A 74 6.05 0.65 7.75
N ARG A 75 5.76 0.38 9.03
CA ARG A 75 5.45 1.43 10.01
C ARG A 75 6.62 2.35 10.31
N GLU A 76 7.83 1.81 10.40
CA GLU A 76 9.03 2.62 10.65
C GLU A 76 9.24 3.62 9.52
N GLU A 77 9.17 3.16 8.26
CA GLU A 77 9.27 4.02 7.09
C GLU A 77 8.14 5.06 7.04
N ALA A 78 6.90 4.67 7.33
CA ALA A 78 5.77 5.60 7.40
C ALA A 78 5.96 6.71 8.44
N LEU A 79 6.50 6.36 9.62
CA LEU A 79 6.79 7.33 10.68
C LEU A 79 7.91 8.30 10.28
N ILE A 80 8.96 7.80 9.63
CA ILE A 80 10.05 8.64 9.12
C ILE A 80 9.50 9.61 8.07
N LEU A 81 8.73 9.13 7.09
CA LEU A 81 8.14 9.97 6.04
C LEU A 81 7.17 11.02 6.61
N ALA A 82 6.34 10.66 7.60
CA ALA A 82 5.45 11.60 8.26
C ALA A 82 6.24 12.74 8.93
N ARG A 83 7.30 12.42 9.67
CA ARG A 83 8.17 13.42 10.32
C ARG A 83 8.88 14.33 9.32
N LEU A 84 9.39 13.77 8.23
CA LEU A 84 10.05 14.55 7.17
C LEU A 84 9.06 15.50 6.49
N THR A 85 7.83 15.04 6.25
CA THR A 85 6.78 15.87 5.61
C THR A 85 6.32 17.01 6.52
N GLU A 86 6.19 16.76 7.83
CA GLU A 86 5.90 17.79 8.82
C GLU A 86 7.02 18.84 8.92
N ALA A 87 8.28 18.40 8.94
CA ALA A 87 9.43 19.31 8.98
C ALA A 87 9.58 20.18 7.72
N LEU A 88 9.16 19.66 6.56
CA LEU A 88 9.19 20.37 5.28
C LEU A 88 7.94 21.22 5.01
N SER A 89 6.87 21.04 5.79
CA SER A 89 5.68 21.89 5.72
C SER A 89 5.99 23.20 6.43
N PRO A 90 6.21 24.34 5.73
CA PRO A 90 6.44 25.60 6.41
C PRO A 90 5.23 25.88 7.29
N ALA A 91 5.47 26.25 8.56
CA ALA A 91 4.44 26.75 9.44
C ALA A 91 3.68 27.84 8.66
N VAL A 92 2.41 27.59 8.34
CA VAL A 92 1.52 28.65 7.90
C VAL A 92 1.38 29.55 9.12
N GLN A 93 2.26 30.55 9.21
CA GLN A 93 2.19 31.61 10.18
C GLN A 93 0.94 32.42 9.82
N HIS A 94 -0.16 32.11 10.50
CA HIS A 94 -1.32 33.00 10.60
C HIS A 94 -1.09 33.98 11.75
#